data_AF-A0A1T5BJP0-F1
#
_entry.id   AF-A0A1T5BJP0-F1
#
_cell.length_a   1.000
_cell.length_b   1.000
_cell.length_c   1.000
_cell.angle_alpha   90.00
_cell.angle_beta   90.00
_cell.angle_gamma   90.00
#
_symmetry.space_group_name_H-M   'P 1'
#
loop_
_entity.id
_entity.type
_entity.pdbx_description
1 polymer ?
#
loop_
_entity_poly.entity_id
_entity_poly.type
_entity_poly.pdbx_seq_one_letter_code
_entity_poly.pdbx_strand_id
1 'polypeptide(L)'
;MKKRSKIILGFIVILFVLVLAIIGGNLFIENKIEVALEESLEKAEFEYENLNASILGRSASLSKAVFKKNGIQIYAEEIELDGIDILAYLSNKKIQISSLKLIKPEVTIYTEAQKEKKKDSSKNGDSTKLDLLIKSVEVANASFKMAKNDSVKNQLFASIPSLNMQDVSADKESLKNGFPFNYEQLQMASDSLFFNLNTQHDLFVGNIKMDSGSLTFSKINIKPLYGKQEFQQHIPYEKDRFDLSIEKLVLNSFSWNLKNDSLSLLSEKVKIANGDIKIYRDKRVKDDTRQKPMYSKMIRELPIKLKLDTIKVKDLAIQYEELIKAKRGAGKVTFKNLDASIYNITNMGISKKDFPRTDIDVQTQFMGEANLNVNWNFDISNRADVFTISGQMDRISSEGINEFLKPALNVKSEGGIRDMRFNFTGNSQRSTGDMKLIYDDFKVEVLQEDGEEKNKFLSALANLIVNNEATSAEKEQKNIKTQRTQTKSFWNYLWKNIRNGALKSFI
;
A
#
# COMPACT_ATOMS: atom_id res chain seq x y z
N MET A 1 -21.81 1.18 -6.67
CA MET A 1 -23.08 0.50 -6.28
C MET A 1 -23.50 -0.77 -7.06
N LYS A 2 -23.27 -0.97 -8.37
CA LYS A 2 -23.90 -2.10 -9.12
C LYS A 2 -23.14 -3.45 -9.22
N LYS A 3 -21.85 -3.54 -8.86
CA LYS A 3 -21.00 -4.71 -9.19
C LYS A 3 -20.77 -5.71 -8.05
N ARG A 4 -20.68 -5.24 -6.80
CA ARG A 4 -20.16 -6.03 -5.67
C ARG A 4 -21.23 -6.63 -4.75
N SER A 5 -22.45 -6.07 -4.70
CA SER A 5 -23.56 -6.67 -3.92
C SER A 5 -23.95 -8.07 -4.41
N LYS A 6 -23.51 -8.48 -5.61
CA LYS A 6 -23.86 -9.75 -6.24
C LYS A 6 -23.06 -10.96 -5.72
N ILE A 7 -21.82 -10.78 -5.23
CA ILE A 7 -21.00 -11.87 -4.64
C ILE A 7 -21.64 -12.35 -3.35
N ILE A 8 -22.04 -11.38 -2.52
CA ILE A 8 -22.63 -11.64 -1.21
C ILE A 8 -24.06 -12.17 -1.37
N LEU A 9 -24.79 -11.76 -2.43
CA LEU A 9 -26.08 -12.36 -2.75
C LEU A 9 -25.98 -13.88 -2.90
N GLY A 10 -24.92 -14.40 -3.55
CA GLY A 10 -24.70 -15.85 -3.66
C GLY A 10 -24.56 -16.54 -2.30
N PHE A 11 -23.74 -15.98 -1.41
CA PHE A 11 -23.53 -16.52 -0.06
C PHE A 11 -24.79 -16.47 0.82
N ILE A 12 -25.53 -15.34 0.77
CA ILE A 12 -26.80 -15.17 1.49
C ILE A 12 -27.84 -16.16 0.96
N VAL A 13 -27.86 -16.40 -0.35
CA VAL A 13 -28.80 -17.35 -0.94
C VAL A 13 -28.43 -18.78 -0.55
N ILE A 14 -27.15 -19.17 -0.54
CA ILE A 14 -26.71 -20.49 -0.02
C ILE A 14 -27.19 -20.69 1.42
N LEU A 15 -27.00 -19.66 2.27
CA LEU A 15 -27.45 -19.70 3.66
C LEU A 15 -28.97 -19.81 3.77
N PHE A 16 -29.70 -19.06 2.94
CA PHE A 16 -31.16 -19.08 2.92
C PHE A 16 -31.72 -20.42 2.43
N VAL A 17 -31.11 -21.03 1.42
CA VAL A 17 -31.43 -22.36 0.90
C VAL A 17 -31.23 -23.42 1.99
N LEU A 18 -30.10 -23.38 2.70
CA LEU A 18 -29.82 -24.28 3.81
C LEU A 18 -30.83 -24.15 4.95
N VAL A 19 -31.24 -22.92 5.28
CA VAL A 19 -32.27 -22.66 6.30
C VAL A 19 -33.63 -23.18 5.84
N LEU A 20 -34.02 -22.96 4.58
CA LEU A 20 -35.26 -23.47 4.00
C LEU A 20 -35.29 -25.00 3.90
N ALA A 21 -34.14 -25.64 3.62
CA ALA A 21 -33.99 -27.10 3.58
C ALA A 21 -34.38 -27.77 4.91
N ILE A 22 -34.09 -27.11 6.04
CA ILE A 22 -34.42 -27.60 7.38
C ILE A 22 -35.88 -27.32 7.74
N ILE A 23 -36.40 -26.16 7.35
CA ILE A 23 -37.80 -25.77 7.63
C ILE A 23 -38.79 -26.63 6.81
N GLY A 24 -38.39 -27.07 5.60
CA GLY A 24 -39.21 -27.88 4.69
C GLY A 24 -39.46 -29.34 5.09
N GLY A 25 -39.21 -29.67 6.36
CA GLY A 25 -39.12 -31.02 6.92
C GLY A 25 -39.90 -32.18 6.27
N ASN A 26 -39.11 -33.20 5.92
CA ASN A 26 -39.38 -34.64 5.81
C ASN A 26 -40.65 -35.14 5.06
N LEU A 27 -40.46 -35.31 3.75
CA LEU A 27 -41.11 -36.19 2.74
C LEU A 27 -41.08 -35.53 1.33
N PHE A 28 -40.74 -34.24 1.27
CA PHE A 28 -40.75 -33.41 0.06
C PHE A 28 -39.42 -32.64 -0.16
N ILE A 29 -38.32 -33.16 0.39
CA ILE A 29 -37.04 -32.43 0.57
C ILE A 29 -36.34 -32.14 -0.77
N GLU A 30 -36.23 -33.09 -1.70
CA GLU A 30 -35.62 -32.82 -3.00
C GLU A 30 -36.47 -31.83 -3.82
N ASN A 31 -37.74 -32.15 -4.07
CA ASN A 31 -38.60 -31.31 -4.90
C ASN A 31 -38.80 -29.88 -4.37
N LYS A 32 -38.98 -29.66 -3.06
CA LYS A 32 -39.20 -28.27 -2.56
C LYS A 32 -37.93 -27.45 -2.47
N ILE A 33 -36.77 -28.08 -2.26
CA ILE A 33 -35.48 -27.38 -2.32
C ILE A 33 -35.13 -27.09 -3.77
N GLU A 34 -35.39 -28.03 -4.67
CA GLU A 34 -35.24 -27.85 -6.11
C GLU A 34 -36.17 -26.74 -6.63
N VAL A 35 -37.43 -26.70 -6.19
CA VAL A 35 -38.37 -25.60 -6.50
C VAL A 35 -37.97 -24.29 -5.83
N ALA A 36 -37.57 -24.27 -4.55
CA ALA A 36 -37.12 -23.05 -3.88
C ALA A 36 -35.81 -22.51 -4.49
N LEU A 37 -34.92 -23.40 -4.92
CA LEU A 37 -33.73 -23.07 -5.69
C LEU A 37 -34.14 -22.52 -7.06
N GLU A 38 -34.98 -23.20 -7.83
CA GLU A 38 -35.51 -22.73 -9.13
C GLU A 38 -36.24 -21.38 -9.05
N GLU A 39 -36.98 -21.12 -7.97
CA GLU A 39 -37.71 -19.87 -7.75
C GLU A 39 -36.82 -18.72 -7.27
N SER A 40 -35.74 -19.00 -6.53
CA SER A 40 -34.85 -17.98 -5.96
C SER A 40 -33.55 -17.76 -6.74
N LEU A 41 -33.12 -18.75 -7.52
CA LEU A 41 -31.95 -18.77 -8.38
C LEU A 41 -32.30 -19.50 -9.68
N GLU A 42 -31.82 -19.02 -10.83
CA GLU A 42 -31.88 -19.88 -12.01
C GLU A 42 -31.02 -21.12 -11.72
N LYS A 43 -31.59 -22.33 -11.86
CA LYS A 43 -30.95 -23.63 -11.57
C LYS A 43 -29.50 -23.74 -12.07
N ALA A 44 -29.15 -23.00 -13.13
CA ALA A 44 -27.82 -22.93 -13.72
C ALA A 44 -26.75 -22.20 -12.87
N GLU A 45 -27.13 -21.49 -11.80
CA GLU A 45 -26.21 -20.66 -11.00
C GLU A 45 -25.73 -21.33 -9.71
N PHE A 46 -26.35 -22.43 -9.27
CA PHE A 46 -26.00 -23.12 -8.03
C PHE A 46 -26.12 -24.65 -8.14
N GLU A 47 -25.05 -25.36 -7.82
CA GLU A 47 -24.93 -26.82 -7.89
C GLU A 47 -24.34 -27.35 -6.56
N TYR A 48 -24.71 -28.58 -6.18
CA TYR A 48 -24.16 -29.28 -5.02
C TYR A 48 -24.23 -30.80 -5.24
N GLU A 49 -23.42 -31.58 -4.51
CA GLU A 49 -23.38 -33.04 -4.64
C GLU A 49 -24.31 -33.72 -3.62
N ASN A 50 -24.19 -33.36 -2.34
CA ASN A 50 -24.97 -33.96 -1.26
C ASN A 50 -25.55 -32.87 -0.36
N LEU A 51 -26.78 -33.07 0.09
CA LEU A 51 -27.45 -32.27 1.12
C LEU A 51 -27.91 -33.19 2.24
N ASN A 52 -27.45 -32.93 3.46
CA ASN A 52 -27.97 -33.57 4.67
C ASN A 52 -28.64 -32.52 5.54
N ALA A 53 -29.82 -32.80 6.06
CA ALA A 53 -30.53 -31.90 6.96
C ALA A 53 -31.19 -32.71 8.09
N SER A 54 -31.05 -32.23 9.32
CA SER A 54 -31.66 -32.82 10.51
C SER A 54 -32.49 -31.77 11.24
N ILE A 55 -33.81 -31.97 11.28
CA ILE A 55 -34.73 -31.06 11.98
C ILE A 55 -34.52 -31.17 13.50
N LEU A 56 -34.46 -32.41 14.01
CA LEU A 56 -34.24 -32.67 15.44
C LEU A 56 -32.83 -32.23 15.87
N GLY A 57 -31.83 -32.47 15.04
CA GLY A 57 -30.46 -32.01 15.25
C GLY A 57 -30.27 -30.52 15.01
N ARG A 58 -31.25 -29.83 14.40
CA ARG A 58 -31.21 -28.40 14.03
C ARG A 58 -29.96 -28.03 13.21
N SER A 59 -29.54 -28.93 12.32
CA SER A 59 -28.31 -28.83 11.55
C SER A 59 -28.53 -29.17 10.08
N ALA A 60 -27.68 -28.64 9.20
CA ALA A 60 -27.63 -29.00 7.80
C ALA A 60 -26.22 -28.90 7.25
N SER A 61 -25.90 -29.73 6.25
CA SER A 61 -24.63 -29.70 5.56
C SER A 61 -24.79 -29.85 4.05
N LEU A 62 -23.93 -29.17 3.30
CA LEU A 62 -23.80 -29.30 1.84
C LEU A 62 -22.36 -29.72 1.48
N SER A 63 -22.22 -30.65 0.54
CA SER A 63 -20.92 -31.06 -0.01
C SER A 63 -20.75 -30.58 -1.44
N LYS A 64 -19.52 -30.14 -1.78
CA LYS A 64 -19.11 -29.65 -3.10
C LYS A 64 -20.07 -28.60 -3.68
N ALA A 65 -20.45 -27.63 -2.85
CA ALA A 65 -21.32 -26.54 -3.29
C ALA A 65 -20.58 -25.61 -4.27
N VAL A 66 -21.21 -25.31 -5.40
CA VAL A 66 -20.69 -24.45 -6.46
C VAL A 66 -21.72 -23.39 -6.78
N PHE A 67 -21.35 -22.12 -6.68
CA PHE A 67 -22.15 -20.98 -7.13
C PHE A 67 -21.42 -20.25 -8.26
N LYS A 68 -22.10 -20.01 -9.38
CA LYS A 68 -21.56 -19.30 -10.55
C LYS A 68 -22.54 -18.24 -11.00
N LYS A 69 -22.13 -16.96 -10.93
CA LYS A 69 -22.95 -15.84 -11.41
C LYS A 69 -22.12 -14.64 -11.81
N ASN A 70 -22.34 -14.11 -13.01
CA ASN A 70 -21.76 -12.84 -13.47
C ASN A 70 -20.22 -12.73 -13.27
N GLY A 71 -19.48 -13.78 -13.62
CA GLY A 71 -18.02 -13.82 -13.46
C GLY A 71 -17.54 -14.01 -12.02
N ILE A 72 -18.42 -14.40 -11.10
CA ILE A 72 -18.07 -14.81 -9.75
C ILE A 72 -18.30 -16.31 -9.67
N GLN A 73 -17.31 -17.02 -9.15
CA GLN A 73 -17.39 -18.44 -8.86
C GLN A 73 -17.04 -18.64 -7.39
N ILE A 74 -17.88 -19.35 -6.67
CA ILE A 74 -17.64 -19.74 -5.28
C ILE A 74 -17.77 -21.25 -5.24
N TYR A 75 -16.73 -21.92 -4.79
CA TYR A 75 -16.75 -23.35 -4.47
C TYR A 75 -16.55 -23.50 -2.97
N ALA A 76 -17.18 -24.49 -2.36
CA ALA A 76 -16.85 -24.94 -1.02
C ALA A 76 -16.92 -26.47 -0.98
N GLU A 77 -15.91 -27.10 -0.39
CA GLU A 77 -15.89 -28.55 -0.24
C GLU A 77 -16.99 -29.00 0.72
N GLU A 78 -17.17 -28.26 1.81
CA GLU A 78 -18.19 -28.53 2.81
C GLU A 78 -18.70 -27.22 3.42
N ILE A 79 -20.01 -27.15 3.62
CA ILE A 79 -20.69 -26.08 4.35
C ILE A 79 -21.54 -26.75 5.42
N GLU A 80 -21.31 -26.41 6.69
CA GLU A 80 -22.06 -26.95 7.82
C GLU A 80 -22.75 -25.83 8.59
N LEU A 81 -24.00 -26.04 8.95
CA LEU A 81 -24.74 -25.19 9.86
C LEU A 81 -25.20 -26.02 11.06
N ASP A 82 -25.08 -25.43 12.24
CA ASP A 82 -25.53 -26.05 13.49
C ASP A 82 -26.33 -25.08 14.36
N GLY A 83 -27.26 -25.65 15.14
CA GLY A 83 -28.10 -24.96 16.10
C GLY A 83 -29.00 -23.88 15.50
N ILE A 84 -29.66 -24.19 14.37
CA ILE A 84 -30.58 -23.28 13.68
C ILE A 84 -31.85 -23.09 14.48
N ASP A 85 -32.26 -21.85 14.74
CA ASP A 85 -33.45 -21.51 15.51
C ASP A 85 -34.73 -21.50 14.66
N ILE A 86 -35.30 -22.68 14.52
CA ILE A 86 -36.54 -22.91 13.77
C ILE A 86 -37.72 -22.16 14.41
N LEU A 87 -37.80 -22.10 15.75
CA LEU A 87 -38.90 -21.43 16.45
C LEU A 87 -38.83 -19.91 16.30
N ALA A 88 -37.63 -19.33 16.36
CA ALA A 88 -37.43 -17.93 16.03
C ALA A 88 -37.92 -17.66 14.60
N TYR A 89 -37.45 -18.43 13.62
CA TYR A 89 -37.86 -18.23 12.23
C TYR A 89 -39.39 -18.33 12.03
N LEU A 90 -40.05 -19.32 12.64
CA LEU A 90 -41.50 -19.48 12.51
C LEU A 90 -42.30 -18.34 13.17
N SER A 91 -41.85 -17.86 14.33
CA SER A 91 -42.54 -16.83 15.11
C SER A 91 -42.33 -15.41 14.61
N ASN A 92 -41.09 -15.05 14.25
CA ASN A 92 -40.73 -13.67 13.93
C ASN A 92 -39.92 -13.51 12.63
N LYS A 93 -39.74 -14.57 11.85
CA LYS A 93 -38.96 -14.59 10.59
C LYS A 93 -37.47 -14.25 10.76
N LYS A 94 -36.94 -14.28 11.99
CA LYS A 94 -35.52 -14.10 12.27
C LYS A 94 -34.76 -15.41 12.04
N ILE A 95 -33.66 -15.32 11.31
CA ILE A 95 -32.77 -16.45 11.08
C ILE A 95 -31.65 -16.36 12.12
N GLN A 96 -31.62 -17.29 13.06
CA GLN A 96 -30.56 -17.38 14.06
C GLN A 96 -29.87 -18.74 13.96
N ILE A 97 -28.55 -18.71 13.87
CA ILE A 97 -27.69 -19.89 13.68
C ILE A 97 -26.59 -19.87 14.74
N SER A 98 -26.32 -21.02 15.35
CA SER A 98 -25.29 -21.10 16.40
C SER A 98 -23.89 -21.19 15.80
N SER A 99 -23.70 -22.01 14.77
CA SER A 99 -22.42 -22.14 14.08
C SER A 99 -22.60 -22.28 12.57
N LEU A 100 -21.73 -21.62 11.81
CA LEU A 100 -21.51 -21.84 10.38
C LEU A 100 -20.04 -22.20 10.16
N LYS A 101 -19.80 -23.34 9.53
CA LYS A 101 -18.46 -23.79 9.15
C LYS A 101 -18.34 -23.94 7.64
N LEU A 102 -17.24 -23.43 7.08
CA LEU A 102 -16.94 -23.48 5.65
C LEU A 102 -15.56 -24.13 5.48
N ILE A 103 -15.51 -25.26 4.80
CA ILE A 103 -14.27 -26.00 4.53
C ILE A 103 -13.84 -25.79 3.08
N LYS A 104 -12.57 -25.38 2.92
CA LYS A 104 -11.92 -25.07 1.64
C LYS A 104 -12.77 -24.22 0.70
N PRO A 105 -13.33 -23.07 1.14
CA PRO A 105 -14.04 -22.23 0.20
C PRO A 105 -13.05 -21.56 -0.76
N GLU A 106 -13.28 -21.70 -2.05
CA GLU A 106 -12.54 -21.03 -3.11
C GLU A 106 -13.41 -19.98 -3.79
N VAL A 107 -13.00 -18.72 -3.69
CA VAL A 107 -13.69 -17.59 -4.32
C VAL A 107 -12.86 -17.09 -5.50
N THR A 108 -13.42 -17.15 -6.71
CA THR A 108 -12.80 -16.63 -7.92
C THR A 108 -13.65 -15.52 -8.53
N ILE A 109 -13.03 -14.38 -8.86
CA ILE A 109 -13.68 -13.23 -9.50
C ILE A 109 -12.98 -12.90 -10.82
N TYR A 110 -13.75 -12.93 -11.91
CA TYR A 110 -13.35 -12.53 -13.25
C TYR A 110 -13.81 -11.10 -13.56
N THR A 111 -12.86 -10.20 -13.78
CA THR A 111 -13.15 -8.77 -13.92
C THR A 111 -13.66 -8.37 -15.31
N GLU A 112 -13.41 -9.16 -16.36
CA GLU A 112 -13.86 -8.87 -17.74
C GLU A 112 -15.28 -9.36 -18.02
N ALA A 113 -15.68 -10.51 -17.48
CA ALA A 113 -17.07 -10.99 -17.53
C ALA A 113 -18.08 -9.99 -16.90
N GLN A 114 -17.59 -9.08 -16.07
CA GLN A 114 -18.36 -7.99 -15.46
C GLN A 114 -18.53 -6.74 -16.36
N LYS A 115 -17.92 -6.69 -17.55
CA LYS A 115 -18.06 -5.57 -18.50
C LYS A 115 -19.15 -5.80 -19.54
N GLU A 116 -19.49 -7.05 -19.86
CA GLU A 116 -20.29 -7.38 -21.06
C GLU A 116 -21.81 -7.34 -20.90
N LYS A 117 -22.37 -7.18 -19.69
CA LYS A 117 -23.84 -7.01 -19.53
C LYS A 117 -24.18 -5.76 -18.73
N LYS A 118 -24.29 -4.62 -19.45
CA LYS A 118 -24.85 -3.35 -18.94
C LYS A 118 -26.35 -3.18 -19.19
N LYS A 119 -27.02 -4.18 -19.76
CA LYS A 119 -28.49 -4.27 -19.81
C LYS A 119 -28.89 -5.50 -19.01
N ASP A 120 -29.44 -5.28 -17.82
CA ASP A 120 -30.80 -5.75 -17.61
C ASP A 120 -31.52 -5.05 -16.45
N SER A 121 -32.82 -5.02 -16.66
CA SER A 121 -33.91 -4.35 -15.96
C SER A 121 -33.95 -4.60 -14.44
N SER A 122 -34.11 -3.50 -13.68
CA SER A 122 -34.52 -3.58 -12.27
C SER A 122 -36.01 -3.93 -12.22
N LYS A 123 -36.34 -5.22 -12.13
CA LYS A 123 -37.54 -5.59 -11.38
C LYS A 123 -37.18 -5.44 -9.90
N ASN A 124 -37.79 -4.45 -9.25
CA ASN A 124 -37.84 -4.36 -7.80
C ASN A 124 -38.62 -5.58 -7.30
N GLY A 125 -37.92 -6.70 -7.10
CA GLY A 125 -38.38 -7.74 -6.20
C GLY A 125 -38.31 -7.15 -4.79
N ASP A 126 -39.45 -7.05 -4.13
CA ASP A 126 -39.58 -6.60 -2.76
C ASP A 126 -38.78 -7.58 -1.89
N SER A 127 -37.52 -7.23 -1.60
CA SER A 127 -36.63 -8.09 -0.83
C SER A 127 -37.22 -8.21 0.57
N THR A 128 -37.62 -9.42 0.92
CA THR A 128 -38.05 -9.86 2.25
C THR A 128 -37.20 -9.23 3.36
N LYS A 129 -37.81 -8.92 4.50
CA LYS A 129 -37.10 -8.48 5.73
C LYS A 129 -36.10 -9.58 6.12
N LEU A 130 -34.84 -9.45 5.69
CA LEU A 130 -33.75 -10.30 6.16
C LEU A 130 -33.30 -9.78 7.53
N ASP A 131 -33.36 -10.63 8.53
CA ASP A 131 -32.79 -10.43 9.87
C ASP A 131 -32.04 -11.72 10.22
N LEU A 132 -30.72 -11.68 10.01
CA LEU A 132 -29.82 -12.81 10.18
C LEU A 132 -28.85 -12.56 11.32
N LEU A 133 -28.67 -13.56 12.18
CA LEU A 133 -27.63 -13.63 13.19
C LEU A 133 -26.95 -15.01 13.18
N ILE A 134 -25.63 -15.03 13.06
CA ILE A 134 -24.79 -16.23 13.19
C ILE A 134 -23.80 -15.98 14.32
N LYS A 135 -23.90 -16.77 15.40
CA LYS A 135 -23.07 -16.56 16.60
C LYS A 135 -21.58 -16.84 16.33
N SER A 136 -21.28 -17.88 15.57
CA SER A 136 -19.91 -18.27 15.22
C SER A 136 -19.80 -18.61 13.74
N VAL A 137 -18.83 -18.02 13.06
CA VAL A 137 -18.45 -18.38 11.69
C VAL A 137 -17.00 -18.85 11.68
N GLU A 138 -16.76 -20.08 11.26
CA GLU A 138 -15.44 -20.67 11.08
C GLU A 138 -15.21 -20.97 9.60
N VAL A 139 -14.09 -20.51 9.08
CA VAL A 139 -13.66 -20.75 7.71
C VAL A 139 -12.28 -21.38 7.75
N ALA A 140 -12.16 -22.60 7.23
CA ALA A 140 -10.93 -23.36 7.18
C ALA A 140 -10.41 -23.47 5.74
N ASN A 141 -9.13 -23.16 5.53
CA ASN A 141 -8.41 -23.34 4.26
C ASN A 141 -9.05 -22.62 3.06
N ALA A 142 -9.49 -21.38 3.26
CA ALA A 142 -10.06 -20.59 2.19
C ALA A 142 -9.01 -20.11 1.18
N SER A 143 -9.42 -19.93 -0.06
CA SER A 143 -8.61 -19.21 -1.05
C SER A 143 -9.43 -18.19 -1.82
N PHE A 144 -8.77 -17.09 -2.18
CA PHE A 144 -9.35 -16.02 -2.96
C PHE A 144 -8.49 -15.75 -4.19
N LYS A 145 -9.11 -15.67 -5.36
CA LYS A 145 -8.49 -15.41 -6.65
C LYS A 145 -9.27 -14.30 -7.37
N MET A 146 -8.56 -13.32 -7.90
CA MET A 146 -9.13 -12.35 -8.83
C MET A 146 -8.30 -12.33 -10.10
N ALA A 147 -8.96 -12.53 -11.25
CA ALA A 147 -8.34 -12.61 -12.56
C ALA A 147 -9.10 -11.75 -13.58
N LYS A 148 -8.50 -11.51 -14.75
CA LYS A 148 -9.21 -10.86 -15.86
C LYS A 148 -10.22 -11.80 -16.50
N ASN A 149 -9.74 -12.99 -16.84
CA ASN A 149 -10.46 -14.10 -17.44
C ASN A 149 -9.72 -15.41 -17.06
N ASP A 150 -10.21 -16.56 -17.52
CA ASP A 150 -9.65 -17.89 -17.20
C ASP A 150 -8.22 -18.12 -17.71
N SER A 151 -7.75 -17.36 -18.69
CA SER A 151 -6.46 -17.59 -19.35
C SER A 151 -5.30 -16.75 -18.79
N VAL A 152 -5.57 -15.78 -17.91
CA VAL A 152 -4.56 -14.83 -17.42
C VAL A 152 -4.16 -15.15 -15.98
N LYS A 153 -2.85 -15.11 -15.71
CA LYS A 153 -2.26 -15.25 -14.36
C LYS A 153 -2.98 -14.31 -13.36
N ASN A 154 -3.35 -14.85 -12.19
CA ASN A 154 -4.13 -14.17 -11.15
C ASN A 154 -3.61 -12.75 -10.86
N GLN A 155 -4.49 -11.74 -10.87
CA GLN A 155 -4.15 -10.36 -10.51
C GLN A 155 -4.00 -10.17 -8.99
N LEU A 156 -4.77 -10.94 -8.23
CA LEU A 156 -4.73 -11.02 -6.78
C LEU A 156 -4.98 -12.47 -6.39
N PHE A 157 -4.17 -12.98 -5.47
CA PHE A 157 -4.37 -14.27 -4.84
C PHE A 157 -4.15 -14.12 -3.33
N ALA A 158 -4.96 -14.80 -2.54
CA ALA A 158 -4.74 -14.95 -1.11
C ALA A 158 -5.13 -16.37 -0.67
N SER A 159 -4.30 -16.96 0.18
CA SER A 159 -4.60 -18.20 0.91
C SER A 159 -4.84 -17.85 2.37
N ILE A 160 -5.94 -18.33 2.92
CA ILE A 160 -6.45 -17.98 4.24
C ILE A 160 -6.74 -19.29 4.99
N PRO A 161 -5.73 -19.87 5.65
CA PRO A 161 -5.90 -21.12 6.40
C PRO A 161 -6.97 -21.06 7.48
N SER A 162 -7.17 -19.89 8.11
CA SER A 162 -8.19 -19.72 9.14
C SER A 162 -8.79 -18.32 9.13
N LEU A 163 -10.12 -18.25 9.16
CA LEU A 163 -10.87 -17.03 9.44
C LEU A 163 -12.01 -17.38 10.40
N ASN A 164 -12.09 -16.63 11.50
CA ASN A 164 -13.11 -16.79 12.53
C ASN A 164 -13.80 -15.45 12.78
N MET A 165 -15.13 -15.48 12.86
CA MET A 165 -15.93 -14.31 13.22
C MET A 165 -16.95 -14.68 14.30
N GLN A 166 -17.24 -13.71 15.17
CA GLN A 166 -18.28 -13.83 16.19
C GLN A 166 -19.39 -12.81 15.96
N ASP A 167 -20.62 -13.24 16.24
CA ASP A 167 -21.86 -12.44 16.16
C ASP A 167 -22.01 -11.71 14.83
N VAL A 168 -21.97 -12.49 13.75
CA VAL A 168 -22.16 -12.01 12.40
C VAL A 168 -23.64 -11.74 12.17
N SER A 169 -23.99 -10.49 11.89
CA SER A 169 -25.38 -10.08 11.65
C SER A 169 -25.55 -9.42 10.29
N ALA A 170 -26.69 -9.66 9.65
CA ALA A 170 -27.05 -9.00 8.40
C ALA A 170 -28.53 -8.57 8.42
N ASP A 171 -28.76 -7.32 8.02
CA ASP A 171 -30.07 -6.69 7.95
C ASP A 171 -30.19 -5.79 6.70
N LYS A 172 -31.35 -5.19 6.49
CA LYS A 172 -31.61 -4.32 5.33
C LYS A 172 -30.67 -3.11 5.23
N GLU A 173 -30.13 -2.63 6.34
CA GLU A 173 -29.16 -1.53 6.36
C GLU A 173 -27.74 -2.02 6.11
N SER A 174 -27.32 -3.11 6.76
CA SER A 174 -26.00 -3.70 6.57
C SER A 174 -25.80 -4.11 5.11
N LEU A 175 -26.81 -4.67 4.45
CA LEU A 175 -26.77 -5.05 3.03
C LEU A 175 -26.52 -3.88 2.07
N LYS A 176 -26.76 -2.63 2.51
CA LYS A 176 -26.45 -1.42 1.72
C LYS A 176 -24.98 -0.99 1.86
N ASN A 177 -24.27 -1.48 2.87
CA ASN A 177 -22.87 -1.15 3.12
C ASN A 177 -21.93 -1.91 2.16
N GLY A 178 -20.68 -1.45 2.05
CA GLY A 178 -19.69 -2.12 1.20
C GLY A 178 -19.28 -3.50 1.73
N PHE A 179 -19.37 -3.68 3.05
CA PHE A 179 -19.30 -4.97 3.72
C PHE A 179 -20.69 -5.27 4.31
N PRO A 180 -21.40 -6.29 3.82
CA PRO A 180 -22.86 -6.39 3.97
C PRO A 180 -23.33 -7.05 5.27
N PHE A 181 -22.41 -7.25 6.20
CA PHE A 181 -22.69 -7.81 7.52
C PHE A 181 -21.87 -7.06 8.57
N ASN A 182 -22.39 -7.04 9.78
CA ASN A 182 -21.66 -6.59 10.96
C ASN A 182 -21.07 -7.82 11.66
N TYR A 183 -20.05 -7.61 12.49
CA TYR A 183 -19.42 -8.64 13.30
C TYR A 183 -18.87 -7.97 14.57
N GLU A 184 -18.81 -8.70 15.68
CA GLU A 184 -18.19 -8.19 16.92
C GLU A 184 -16.69 -8.46 16.94
N GLN A 185 -16.28 -9.66 16.52
CA GLN A 185 -14.87 -10.07 16.49
C GLN A 185 -14.52 -10.69 15.14
N LEU A 186 -13.31 -10.39 14.66
CA LEU A 186 -12.74 -10.96 13.44
C LEU A 186 -11.30 -11.36 13.72
N GLN A 187 -11.00 -12.64 13.55
CA GLN A 187 -9.66 -13.19 13.58
C GLN A 187 -9.36 -13.83 12.22
N MET A 188 -8.20 -13.54 11.65
CA MET A 188 -7.82 -14.05 10.34
C MET A 188 -6.33 -14.33 10.31
N ALA A 189 -5.97 -15.47 9.73
CA ALA A 189 -4.59 -15.78 9.37
C ALA A 189 -4.54 -16.12 7.88
N SER A 190 -3.62 -15.47 7.18
CA SER A 190 -3.25 -15.76 5.80
C SER A 190 -1.76 -16.08 5.73
N ASP A 191 -1.42 -17.11 4.98
CA ASP A 191 -0.04 -17.58 4.77
C ASP A 191 0.59 -17.08 3.46
N SER A 192 -0.19 -16.38 2.64
CA SER A 192 0.27 -15.84 1.38
C SER A 192 -0.74 -14.86 0.82
N LEU A 193 -0.24 -13.71 0.39
CA LEU A 193 -0.94 -12.78 -0.47
C LEU A 193 -0.01 -12.41 -1.63
N PHE A 194 -0.57 -12.45 -2.83
CA PHE A 194 0.09 -12.03 -4.05
C PHE A 194 -0.78 -11.00 -4.77
N PHE A 195 -0.18 -9.91 -5.22
CA PHE A 195 -0.89 -8.88 -5.97
C PHE A 195 -0.02 -8.28 -7.07
N ASN A 196 -0.51 -8.24 -8.31
CA ASN A 196 0.15 -7.49 -9.37
C ASN A 196 -0.09 -6.00 -9.17
N LEU A 197 0.90 -5.28 -8.63
CA LEU A 197 0.80 -3.84 -8.38
C LEU A 197 0.68 -3.05 -9.69
N ASN A 198 1.45 -3.45 -10.69
CA ASN A 198 1.45 -2.88 -12.04
C ASN A 198 2.13 -3.84 -13.02
N THR A 199 2.25 -3.44 -14.28
CA THR A 199 2.87 -4.25 -15.35
C THR A 199 4.37 -4.50 -15.16
N GLN A 200 5.01 -3.93 -14.14
CA GLN A 200 6.44 -4.09 -13.88
C GLN A 200 6.78 -4.59 -12.46
N HIS A 201 5.81 -4.70 -11.55
CA HIS A 201 6.07 -5.07 -10.15
C HIS A 201 4.95 -5.92 -9.57
N ASP A 202 5.37 -6.87 -8.74
CA ASP A 202 4.51 -7.71 -7.93
C ASP A 202 4.71 -7.41 -6.44
N LEU A 203 3.63 -7.54 -5.67
CA LEU A 203 3.60 -7.53 -4.22
C LEU A 203 3.40 -8.95 -3.71
N PHE A 204 4.23 -9.35 -2.75
CA PHE A 204 4.09 -10.57 -2.00
C PHE A 204 4.03 -10.24 -0.51
N VAL A 205 3.16 -10.92 0.23
CA VAL A 205 3.16 -10.91 1.69
C VAL A 205 3.12 -12.35 2.17
N GLY A 206 4.09 -12.72 3.01
CA GLY A 206 4.21 -14.09 3.52
C GLY A 206 3.24 -14.40 4.65
N ASN A 207 2.94 -13.48 5.56
CA ASN A 207 1.90 -13.75 6.57
C ASN A 207 1.09 -12.51 6.85
N ILE A 208 -0.23 -12.66 6.98
CA ILE A 208 -1.12 -11.63 7.46
C ILE A 208 -1.88 -12.21 8.65
N LYS A 209 -1.82 -11.52 9.79
CA LYS A 209 -2.59 -11.87 10.97
C LYS A 209 -3.43 -10.67 11.38
N MET A 210 -4.74 -10.88 11.44
CA MET A 210 -5.68 -9.94 12.02
C MET A 210 -6.24 -10.56 13.29
N ASP A 211 -6.19 -9.81 14.37
CA ASP A 211 -6.87 -10.09 15.63
C ASP A 211 -7.62 -8.84 16.08
N SER A 212 -8.40 -8.93 17.16
CA SER A 212 -9.22 -7.82 17.66
C SER A 212 -8.35 -6.61 18.00
N GLY A 213 -8.25 -5.66 17.07
CA GLY A 213 -7.51 -4.42 17.22
C GLY A 213 -6.04 -4.45 16.78
N SER A 214 -5.52 -5.54 16.21
CA SER A 214 -4.17 -5.56 15.62
C SER A 214 -4.16 -6.21 14.23
N LEU A 215 -3.39 -5.60 13.33
CA LEU A 215 -3.13 -6.13 12.00
C LEU A 215 -1.62 -6.20 11.76
N THR A 216 -1.12 -7.42 11.57
CA THR A 216 0.30 -7.70 11.35
C THR A 216 0.52 -8.28 9.96
N PHE A 217 1.45 -7.69 9.22
CA PHE A 217 1.97 -8.21 7.97
C PHE A 217 3.43 -8.62 8.19
N SER A 218 3.82 -9.78 7.68
CA SER A 218 5.20 -10.27 7.71
C SER A 218 5.70 -10.63 6.33
N LYS A 219 7.00 -10.45 6.08
CA LYS A 219 7.67 -10.75 4.81
C LYS A 219 7.02 -10.04 3.62
N ILE A 220 6.88 -8.73 3.72
CA ILE A 220 6.32 -7.88 2.66
C ILE A 220 7.42 -7.64 1.62
N ASN A 221 7.15 -7.96 0.37
CA ASN A 221 8.12 -7.80 -0.71
C ASN A 221 7.44 -7.14 -1.91
N ILE A 222 8.05 -6.07 -2.44
CA ILE A 222 7.72 -5.54 -3.77
C ILE A 222 8.88 -5.91 -4.68
N LYS A 223 8.62 -6.78 -5.65
CA LYS A 223 9.65 -7.28 -6.55
C LYS A 223 9.43 -6.79 -7.99
N PRO A 224 10.46 -6.26 -8.65
CA PRO A 224 10.39 -5.92 -10.05
C PRO A 224 10.37 -7.20 -10.89
N LEU A 225 9.54 -7.22 -11.93
CA LEU A 225 9.41 -8.37 -12.84
C LEU A 225 10.64 -8.57 -13.73
N TYR A 226 11.41 -7.51 -13.95
CA TYR A 226 12.54 -7.47 -14.89
C TYR A 226 13.83 -6.99 -14.21
N GLY A 227 14.98 -7.41 -14.74
CA GLY A 227 16.29 -6.89 -14.36
C GLY A 227 16.45 -5.39 -14.68
N LYS A 228 17.49 -4.73 -14.15
CA LYS A 228 17.69 -3.27 -14.32
C LYS A 228 17.67 -2.81 -15.79
N GLN A 229 18.32 -3.56 -16.68
CA GLN A 229 18.43 -3.24 -18.11
C GLN A 229 17.13 -3.54 -18.87
N GLU A 230 16.58 -4.74 -18.70
CA GLU A 230 15.34 -5.17 -19.36
C GLU A 230 14.13 -4.33 -18.92
N PHE A 231 14.07 -3.91 -17.65
CA PHE A 231 13.01 -3.03 -17.14
C PHE A 231 12.81 -1.78 -17.99
N GLN A 232 13.88 -1.24 -18.58
CA GLN A 232 13.81 -0.04 -19.42
C GLN A 232 13.04 -0.27 -20.73
N GLN A 233 12.94 -1.52 -21.19
CA GLN A 233 12.18 -1.92 -22.38
C GLN A 233 10.67 -2.01 -22.10
N HIS A 234 10.27 -2.05 -20.83
CA HIS A 234 8.88 -2.17 -20.38
C HIS A 234 8.31 -0.88 -19.81
N ILE A 235 8.98 0.26 -20.01
CA ILE A 235 8.52 1.58 -19.58
C ILE A 235 8.59 2.60 -20.72
N PRO A 236 7.60 3.52 -20.83
CA PRO A 236 7.59 4.53 -21.89
C PRO A 236 8.40 5.80 -21.58
N TYR A 237 8.85 5.99 -20.34
CA TYR A 237 9.62 7.13 -19.84
C TYR A 237 10.37 6.73 -18.55
N GLU A 238 11.28 7.56 -18.06
CA GLU A 238 12.04 7.32 -16.82
C GLU A 238 11.12 6.98 -15.64
N LYS A 239 11.30 5.79 -15.08
CA LYS A 239 10.50 5.29 -13.96
C LYS A 239 11.41 4.62 -12.96
N ASP A 240 11.11 4.82 -11.68
CA ASP A 240 11.82 4.12 -10.62
C ASP A 240 11.48 2.63 -10.67
N ARG A 241 12.52 1.79 -10.68
CA ARG A 241 12.44 0.36 -10.44
C ARG A 241 12.62 0.13 -8.94
N PHE A 242 11.58 -0.36 -8.28
CA PHE A 242 11.58 -0.64 -6.85
C PHE A 242 11.82 -2.13 -6.60
N ASP A 243 12.76 -2.42 -5.70
CA ASP A 243 12.93 -3.72 -5.07
C ASP A 243 12.95 -3.48 -3.57
N LEU A 244 11.90 -3.92 -2.87
CA LEU A 244 11.67 -3.61 -1.47
C LEU A 244 11.37 -4.90 -0.71
N SER A 245 11.96 -5.02 0.48
CA SER A 245 11.62 -6.03 1.47
C SER A 245 11.43 -5.37 2.83
N ILE A 246 10.36 -5.72 3.53
CA ILE A 246 10.08 -5.34 4.92
C ILE A 246 9.73 -6.61 5.68
N GLU A 247 10.43 -6.89 6.78
CA GLU A 247 10.18 -8.09 7.56
C GLU A 247 8.85 -8.03 8.29
N LYS A 248 8.54 -6.88 8.91
CA LYS A 248 7.36 -6.76 9.76
C LYS A 248 6.73 -5.37 9.71
N LEU A 249 5.41 -5.36 9.56
CA LEU A 249 4.55 -4.18 9.68
C LEU A 249 3.40 -4.51 10.64
N VAL A 250 3.20 -3.69 11.67
CA VAL A 250 2.15 -3.89 12.68
C VAL A 250 1.32 -2.62 12.82
N LEU A 251 0.00 -2.73 12.74
CA LEU A 251 -0.95 -1.67 13.07
C LEU A 251 -1.62 -2.05 14.39
N ASN A 252 -1.43 -1.26 15.43
CA ASN A 252 -2.09 -1.40 16.73
C ASN A 252 -3.31 -0.49 16.82
N SER A 253 -4.29 -0.89 17.63
CA SER A 253 -5.62 -0.25 17.68
C SER A 253 -6.21 -0.10 16.27
N PHE A 254 -6.01 -1.12 15.43
CA PHE A 254 -6.41 -1.11 14.04
C PHE A 254 -7.93 -1.24 13.93
N SER A 255 -8.52 -0.35 13.15
CA SER A 255 -9.91 -0.46 12.73
C SER A 255 -10.04 -0.07 11.26
N TRP A 256 -11.02 -0.67 10.59
CA TRP A 256 -11.30 -0.39 9.21
C TRP A 256 -12.81 -0.31 8.97
N ASN A 257 -13.19 0.38 7.89
CA ASN A 257 -14.58 0.51 7.51
C ASN A 257 -14.69 0.68 6.00
N LEU A 258 -15.74 0.14 5.39
CA LEU A 258 -16.05 0.33 3.98
C LEU A 258 -17.47 0.90 3.83
N LYS A 259 -17.57 2.23 3.77
CA LYS A 259 -18.84 2.96 3.59
C LYS A 259 -18.84 3.71 2.27
N ASN A 260 -19.94 3.63 1.53
CA ASN A 260 -20.14 4.33 0.24
C ASN A 260 -18.97 4.16 -0.74
N ASP A 261 -18.50 2.91 -0.92
CA ASP A 261 -17.36 2.57 -1.78
C ASP A 261 -16.00 3.22 -1.36
N SER A 262 -15.90 3.79 -0.15
CA SER A 262 -14.66 4.37 0.39
C SER A 262 -14.14 3.57 1.59
N LEU A 263 -12.95 2.99 1.44
CA LEU A 263 -12.25 2.27 2.50
C LEU A 263 -11.60 3.28 3.45
N SER A 264 -11.85 3.12 4.75
CA SER A 264 -11.20 3.86 5.82
C SER A 264 -10.31 2.92 6.62
N LEU A 265 -9.07 3.33 6.87
CA LEU A 265 -8.09 2.61 7.70
C LEU A 265 -7.60 3.52 8.81
N LEU A 266 -7.73 3.05 10.05
CA LEU A 266 -7.39 3.81 11.25
C LEU A 266 -6.46 2.97 12.12
N SER A 267 -5.44 3.61 12.69
CA SER A 267 -4.53 2.99 13.66
C SER A 267 -3.87 4.06 14.51
N GLU A 268 -3.77 3.82 15.81
CA GLU A 268 -3.06 4.72 16.72
C GLU A 268 -1.54 4.59 16.58
N LYS A 269 -1.06 3.36 16.33
CA LYS A 269 0.37 3.11 16.22
C LYS A 269 0.67 2.10 15.11
N VAL A 270 1.47 2.54 14.15
CA VAL A 270 2.05 1.69 13.11
C VAL A 270 3.52 1.49 13.41
N LYS A 271 4.01 0.25 13.33
CA LYS A 271 5.43 -0.10 13.45
C LYS A 271 5.89 -0.77 12.17
N ILE A 272 6.97 -0.28 11.59
CA ILE A 272 7.66 -0.88 10.43
C ILE A 272 9.07 -1.19 10.91
N ALA A 273 9.51 -2.43 10.76
CA ALA A 273 10.82 -2.86 11.23
C ALA A 273 11.54 -3.69 10.18
N ASN A 274 12.86 -3.52 10.13
CA ASN A 274 13.82 -4.30 9.34
C ASN A 274 13.44 -4.32 7.86
N GLY A 275 13.90 -3.34 7.11
CA GLY A 275 13.63 -3.28 5.68
C GLY A 275 14.79 -2.83 4.83
N ASP A 276 14.76 -3.21 3.56
CA ASP A 276 15.73 -2.85 2.53
C ASP A 276 14.94 -2.37 1.32
N ILE A 277 15.22 -1.13 0.88
CA ILE A 277 14.59 -0.50 -0.27
C ILE A 277 15.67 -0.14 -1.27
N LYS A 278 15.69 -0.83 -2.41
CA LYS A 278 16.56 -0.56 -3.55
C LYS A 278 15.76 0.10 -4.65
N ILE A 279 16.18 1.29 -5.02
CA ILE A 279 15.55 2.11 -6.05
C ILE A 279 16.59 2.33 -7.14
N TYR A 280 16.24 1.97 -8.37
CA TYR A 280 17.09 2.20 -9.53
C TYR A 280 16.36 3.04 -10.57
N ARG A 281 17.02 4.06 -11.11
CA ARG A 281 16.54 4.87 -12.23
C ARG A 281 17.59 4.96 -13.32
N ASP A 282 17.17 4.71 -14.56
CA ASP A 282 17.97 4.99 -15.75
C ASP A 282 17.52 6.33 -16.35
N LYS A 283 18.45 7.28 -16.51
CA LYS A 283 18.20 8.62 -17.05
C LYS A 283 18.38 8.71 -18.57
N ARG A 284 18.80 7.61 -19.22
CA ARG A 284 19.06 7.59 -20.66
C ARG A 284 17.79 7.38 -21.49
N VAL A 285 16.68 7.02 -20.84
CA VAL A 285 15.36 6.92 -21.47
C VAL A 285 14.66 8.29 -21.47
N LYS A 286 13.55 8.40 -22.20
CA LYS A 286 12.76 9.64 -22.30
C LYS A 286 12.33 10.16 -20.93
N ASP A 287 12.43 11.48 -20.72
CA ASP A 287 11.97 12.14 -19.51
C ASP A 287 10.46 11.94 -19.25
N ASP A 288 10.08 11.77 -17.98
CA ASP A 288 8.69 11.85 -17.53
C ASP A 288 8.31 13.33 -17.35
N THR A 289 7.41 13.82 -18.20
CA THR A 289 6.96 15.22 -18.22
C THR A 289 5.73 15.46 -17.34
N ARG A 290 5.19 14.43 -16.69
CA ARG A 290 4.03 14.59 -15.81
C ARG A 290 4.42 15.31 -14.54
N GLN A 291 3.52 16.15 -14.05
CA GLN A 291 3.73 16.83 -12.78
C GLN A 291 3.71 15.85 -11.62
N LYS A 292 4.72 15.90 -10.76
CA LYS A 292 4.81 15.12 -9.54
C LYS A 292 4.25 15.95 -8.38
N PRO A 293 3.15 15.51 -7.73
CA PRO A 293 2.56 16.24 -6.61
C PRO A 293 3.50 16.28 -5.39
N MET A 294 3.22 17.21 -4.46
CA MET A 294 3.81 17.20 -3.11
C MET A 294 3.15 16.11 -2.25
N TYR A 295 3.84 15.64 -1.21
CA TYR A 295 3.31 14.59 -0.33
C TYR A 295 2.00 14.96 0.37
N SER A 296 1.85 16.22 0.80
CA SER A 296 0.57 16.77 1.30
C SER A 296 -0.58 16.54 0.32
N LYS A 297 -0.38 16.88 -0.96
CA LYS A 297 -1.37 16.65 -2.03
C LYS A 297 -1.62 15.17 -2.28
N MET A 298 -0.56 14.35 -2.31
CA MET A 298 -0.69 12.90 -2.51
C MET A 298 -1.59 12.26 -1.44
N ILE A 299 -1.35 12.57 -0.16
CA ILE A 299 -2.12 12.01 0.96
C ILE A 299 -3.56 12.55 0.95
N ARG A 300 -3.72 13.85 0.73
CA ARG A 300 -5.02 14.53 0.65
C ARG A 300 -5.95 13.93 -0.41
N GLU A 301 -5.39 13.50 -1.55
CA GLU A 301 -6.14 13.00 -2.71
C GLU A 301 -6.19 11.48 -2.80
N LEU A 302 -5.74 10.75 -1.76
CA LEU A 302 -5.85 9.29 -1.74
C LEU A 302 -7.31 8.83 -1.91
N PRO A 303 -7.53 7.75 -2.68
CA PRO A 303 -8.87 7.18 -2.86
C PRO A 303 -9.39 6.46 -1.60
N ILE A 304 -8.49 6.21 -0.64
CA ILE A 304 -8.79 5.64 0.68
C ILE A 304 -8.70 6.72 1.75
N LYS A 305 -9.51 6.57 2.80
CA LYS A 305 -9.42 7.39 4.01
C LYS A 305 -8.42 6.78 4.97
N LEU A 306 -7.49 7.60 5.45
CA LEU A 306 -6.46 7.20 6.40
C LEU A 306 -6.53 8.09 7.63
N LYS A 307 -6.35 7.48 8.81
CA LYS A 307 -6.03 8.18 10.06
C LYS A 307 -5.01 7.35 10.83
N LEU A 308 -3.74 7.66 10.65
CA LEU A 308 -2.63 7.06 11.36
C LEU A 308 -2.04 8.13 12.28
N ASP A 309 -2.11 7.89 13.59
CA ASP A 309 -1.59 8.84 14.58
C ASP A 309 -0.06 8.81 14.58
N THR A 310 0.55 7.68 14.95
CA THR A 310 2.01 7.57 15.01
C THR A 310 2.52 6.40 14.18
N ILE A 311 3.47 6.63 13.29
CA ILE A 311 4.21 5.60 12.56
C ILE A 311 5.66 5.62 13.05
N LYS A 312 6.16 4.47 13.51
CA LYS A 312 7.56 4.26 13.88
C LYS A 312 8.21 3.33 12.88
N VAL A 313 9.27 3.81 12.22
CA VAL A 313 10.14 3.03 11.36
C VAL A 313 11.41 2.73 12.16
N LYS A 314 11.86 1.49 12.14
CA LYS A 314 13.10 1.07 12.79
C LYS A 314 13.94 0.22 11.85
N ASP A 315 15.24 0.51 11.79
CA ASP A 315 16.24 -0.27 11.08
C ASP A 315 15.88 -0.50 9.60
N LEU A 316 15.66 0.61 8.88
CA LEU A 316 15.44 0.60 7.44
C LEU A 316 16.74 0.97 6.70
N ALA A 317 17.00 0.33 5.57
CA ALA A 317 18.04 0.72 4.62
C ALA A 317 17.40 1.18 3.31
N ILE A 318 17.89 2.29 2.76
CA ILE A 318 17.47 2.81 1.46
C ILE A 318 18.72 2.99 0.59
N GLN A 319 18.70 2.43 -0.61
CA GLN A 319 19.71 2.63 -1.65
C GLN A 319 19.04 3.19 -2.90
N TYR A 320 19.45 4.39 -3.31
CA TYR A 320 19.05 5.00 -4.57
C TYR A 320 20.21 4.98 -5.55
N GLU A 321 19.96 4.47 -6.75
CA GLU A 321 20.90 4.47 -7.86
C GLU A 321 20.34 5.21 -9.07
N GLU A 322 21.16 6.04 -9.68
CA GLU A 322 20.84 6.77 -10.90
C GLU A 322 21.92 6.56 -11.97
N LEU A 323 21.54 5.96 -13.09
CA LEU A 323 22.44 5.79 -14.24
C LEU A 323 22.25 6.94 -15.23
N ILE A 324 23.28 7.79 -15.38
CA ILE A 324 23.26 8.93 -16.31
C ILE A 324 23.98 8.60 -17.62
N LYS A 325 25.16 7.98 -17.54
CA LYS A 325 25.91 7.49 -18.71
C LYS A 325 26.34 6.04 -18.50
N ALA A 326 26.14 5.20 -19.52
CA ALA A 326 26.40 3.76 -19.43
C ALA A 326 27.82 3.41 -18.96
N LYS A 327 28.83 4.10 -19.51
CA LYS A 327 30.25 3.81 -19.28
C LYS A 327 30.74 4.15 -17.86
N ARG A 328 30.00 4.97 -17.10
CA ARG A 328 30.44 5.46 -15.78
C ARG A 328 29.85 4.69 -14.60
N GLY A 329 28.97 3.73 -14.87
CA GLY A 329 28.15 3.12 -13.82
C GLY A 329 27.10 4.08 -13.25
N ALA A 330 26.33 3.59 -12.28
CA ALA A 330 25.27 4.35 -11.63
C ALA A 330 25.81 5.11 -10.42
N GLY A 331 25.39 6.38 -10.26
CA GLY A 331 25.61 7.12 -9.03
C GLY A 331 24.73 6.57 -7.94
N LYS A 332 25.31 6.38 -6.76
CA LYS A 332 24.66 5.67 -5.65
C LYS A 332 24.58 6.58 -4.43
N VAL A 333 23.44 6.54 -3.76
CA VAL A 333 23.20 7.21 -2.49
C VAL A 333 22.58 6.21 -1.52
N THR A 334 23.12 6.10 -0.31
CA THR A 334 22.64 5.15 0.70
C THR A 334 22.28 5.84 2.01
N PHE A 335 21.26 5.30 2.66
CA PHE A 335 20.80 5.65 4.00
C PHE A 335 20.66 4.34 4.76
N LYS A 336 21.50 4.13 5.78
CA LYS A 336 21.49 2.91 6.61
C LYS A 336 20.94 3.22 7.99
N ASN A 337 20.54 2.17 8.72
CA ASN A 337 20.06 2.26 10.11
C ASN A 337 19.03 3.38 10.28
N LEU A 338 18.10 3.50 9.31
CA LEU A 338 17.13 4.57 9.29
C LEU A 338 16.01 4.28 10.28
N ASP A 339 15.94 5.13 11.29
CA ASP A 339 14.85 5.21 12.25
C ASP A 339 14.04 6.47 11.97
N ALA A 340 12.71 6.37 12.01
CA ALA A 340 11.84 7.52 11.79
C ALA A 340 10.58 7.49 12.65
N SER A 341 10.13 8.68 13.00
CA SER A 341 8.86 8.94 13.67
C SER A 341 8.02 9.86 12.81
N ILE A 342 6.85 9.41 12.39
CA ILE A 342 5.92 10.19 11.58
C ILE A 342 4.61 10.32 12.34
N TYR A 343 4.15 11.55 12.54
CA TYR A 343 2.94 11.87 13.29
C TYR A 343 1.87 12.43 12.36
N ASN A 344 0.60 12.10 12.65
CA ASN A 344 -0.60 12.66 12.02
C ASN A 344 -0.66 12.48 10.48
N ILE A 345 -0.63 11.24 10.01
CA ILE A 345 -0.95 10.93 8.61
C ILE A 345 -2.46 10.71 8.50
N THR A 346 -3.19 11.76 8.12
CA THR A 346 -4.64 11.70 7.96
C THR A 346 -5.13 12.50 6.77
N ASN A 347 -6.18 12.01 6.10
CA ASN A 347 -6.97 12.79 5.14
C ASN A 347 -8.46 12.87 5.53
N MET A 348 -8.76 12.50 6.77
CA MET A 348 -10.11 12.54 7.35
C MET A 348 -10.33 13.87 8.07
N GLY A 349 -11.48 14.51 7.82
CA GLY A 349 -11.82 15.78 8.49
C GLY A 349 -11.00 16.98 8.02
N ILE A 350 -10.52 16.98 6.78
CA ILE A 350 -9.60 17.99 6.22
C ILE A 350 -10.15 19.43 6.22
N SER A 351 -11.46 19.60 6.38
CA SER A 351 -12.13 20.89 6.46
C SER A 351 -12.20 21.46 7.88
N LYS A 352 -11.72 20.72 8.89
CA LYS A 352 -11.70 21.18 10.29
C LYS A 352 -10.68 22.30 10.48
N LYS A 353 -11.02 23.27 11.34
CA LYS A 353 -10.15 24.42 11.64
C LYS A 353 -8.87 24.00 12.38
N ASP A 354 -8.94 22.95 13.19
CA ASP A 354 -7.88 22.39 14.02
C ASP A 354 -7.25 21.13 13.39
N PHE A 355 -7.22 21.05 12.06
CA PHE A 355 -6.63 19.91 11.36
C PHE A 355 -5.13 19.77 11.70
N PRO A 356 -4.65 18.58 12.10
CA PRO A 356 -3.30 18.42 12.61
C PRO A 356 -2.24 18.53 11.50
N ARG A 357 -1.10 19.13 11.84
CA ARG A 357 0.11 19.11 11.01
C ARG A 357 0.75 17.72 11.06
N THR A 358 1.34 17.31 9.93
CA THR A 358 2.21 16.13 9.87
C THR A 358 3.63 16.51 10.24
N ASP A 359 4.21 15.80 11.18
CA ASP A 359 5.59 15.99 11.66
C ASP A 359 6.38 14.69 11.47
N ILE A 360 7.63 14.82 11.01
CA ILE A 360 8.49 13.70 10.62
C ILE A 360 9.89 13.94 11.16
N ASP A 361 10.34 13.04 12.02
CA ASP A 361 11.72 13.01 12.55
C ASP A 361 12.42 11.80 11.97
N VAL A 362 13.62 11.98 11.42
CA VAL A 362 14.42 10.92 10.81
C VAL A 362 15.84 10.95 11.38
N GLN A 363 16.36 9.78 11.71
CA GLN A 363 17.76 9.55 12.04
C GLN A 363 18.29 8.44 11.13
N THR A 364 19.44 8.63 10.51
CA THR A 364 20.02 7.64 9.60
C THR A 364 21.50 7.85 9.43
N GLN A 365 22.20 6.84 8.91
CA GLN A 365 23.58 6.94 8.48
C GLN A 365 23.66 7.13 6.97
N PHE A 366 23.98 8.35 6.54
CA PHE A 366 24.18 8.72 5.15
C PHE A 366 25.51 8.16 4.63
N MET A 367 25.46 7.52 3.46
CA MET A 367 26.61 6.86 2.81
C MET A 367 27.32 5.81 3.67
N GLY A 368 26.68 5.33 4.75
CA GLY A 368 27.31 4.41 5.71
C GLY A 368 28.41 5.06 6.56
N GLU A 369 28.55 6.39 6.52
CA GLU A 369 29.57 7.13 7.26
C GLU A 369 28.94 8.17 8.20
N ALA A 370 28.17 9.11 7.66
CA ALA A 370 27.74 10.30 8.37
C ALA A 370 26.37 10.13 9.03
N ASN A 371 26.25 10.47 10.31
CA ASN A 371 24.96 10.55 10.97
C ASN A 371 24.19 11.77 10.45
N LEU A 372 22.97 11.55 9.99
CA LEU A 372 22.06 12.54 9.45
C LEU A 372 20.76 12.52 10.26
N ASN A 373 20.45 13.66 10.87
CA ASN A 373 19.17 13.92 11.52
C ASN A 373 18.36 14.90 10.67
N VAL A 374 17.08 14.62 10.45
CA VAL A 374 16.17 15.47 9.66
C VAL A 374 14.85 15.65 10.38
N ASN A 375 14.38 16.90 10.48
CA ASN A 375 13.03 17.23 10.91
C ASN A 375 12.29 17.83 9.72
N TRP A 376 11.14 17.26 9.37
CA TRP A 376 10.33 17.69 8.24
C TRP A 376 8.87 17.77 8.66
N ASN A 377 8.19 18.86 8.29
CA ASN A 377 6.76 18.99 8.53
C ASN A 377 6.04 19.64 7.35
N PHE A 378 4.75 19.33 7.27
CA PHE A 378 3.81 19.93 6.31
C PHE A 378 2.39 19.75 6.81
N ASP A 379 1.48 20.55 6.26
CA ASP A 379 0.04 20.43 6.52
C ASP A 379 -0.66 19.81 5.30
N ILE A 380 -1.28 18.65 5.50
CA ILE A 380 -2.00 17.92 4.44
C ILE A 380 -3.21 18.73 3.94
N SER A 381 -3.83 19.56 4.77
CA SER A 381 -4.96 20.41 4.37
C SER A 381 -4.54 21.62 3.53
N ASN A 382 -3.28 22.06 3.66
CA ASN A 382 -2.76 23.23 2.97
C ASN A 382 -2.63 22.99 1.46
N ARG A 383 -3.42 23.74 0.67
CA ARG A 383 -3.47 23.62 -0.80
C ARG A 383 -2.27 24.24 -1.52
N ALA A 384 -1.51 25.12 -0.86
CA ALA A 384 -0.23 25.60 -1.39
C ALA A 384 0.89 24.56 -1.20
N ASP A 385 0.65 23.50 -0.42
CA ASP A 385 1.60 22.43 -0.10
C ASP A 385 2.87 22.97 0.58
N VAL A 386 2.68 23.86 1.57
CA VAL A 386 3.77 24.44 2.36
C VAL A 386 4.44 23.36 3.21
N PHE A 387 5.78 23.41 3.28
CA PHE A 387 6.59 22.53 4.12
C PHE A 387 7.75 23.29 4.76
N THR A 388 8.27 22.76 5.87
CA THR A 388 9.58 23.13 6.41
C THR A 388 10.42 21.88 6.63
N ILE A 389 11.70 21.93 6.30
CA ILE A 389 12.63 20.82 6.46
C ILE A 389 13.98 21.33 6.92
N SER A 390 14.47 20.74 8.00
CA SER A 390 15.78 21.03 8.58
C SER A 390 16.56 19.75 8.76
N GLY A 391 17.88 19.84 8.77
CA GLY A 391 18.71 18.69 9.06
C GLY A 391 20.11 19.06 9.48
N GLN A 392 20.75 18.12 10.16
CA GLN A 392 22.14 18.18 10.57
C GLN A 392 22.81 16.88 10.16
N MET A 393 23.92 17.01 9.44
CA MET A 393 24.81 15.92 9.08
C MET A 393 26.16 16.19 9.70
N ASP A 394 26.76 15.16 10.29
CA ASP A 394 28.15 15.22 10.77
C ASP A 394 29.13 14.91 9.63
N ARG A 395 30.31 14.37 9.98
CA ARG A 395 31.44 14.25 9.07
C ARG A 395 31.18 13.22 7.97
N ILE A 396 31.36 13.62 6.71
CA ILE A 396 31.43 12.73 5.54
C ILE A 396 32.75 12.93 4.79
N SER A 397 33.36 11.82 4.37
CA SER A 397 34.59 11.83 3.57
C SER A 397 34.34 12.15 2.09
N SER A 398 35.39 12.52 1.36
CA SER A 398 35.33 12.59 -0.11
C SER A 398 34.95 11.25 -0.75
N GLU A 399 35.28 10.11 -0.13
CA GLU A 399 34.94 8.79 -0.68
C GLU A 399 33.42 8.61 -0.74
N GLY A 400 32.74 8.82 0.39
CA GLY A 400 31.28 8.80 0.47
C GLY A 400 30.61 9.81 -0.47
N ILE A 401 31.13 11.03 -0.58
CA ILE A 401 30.61 12.04 -1.53
C ILE A 401 30.79 11.57 -2.98
N ASN A 402 31.95 10.98 -3.31
CA ASN A 402 32.32 10.61 -4.67
C ASN A 402 31.58 9.39 -5.22
N GLU A 403 30.99 8.54 -4.37
CA GLU A 403 30.09 7.44 -4.82
C GLU A 403 28.91 7.97 -5.66
N PHE A 404 28.50 9.22 -5.44
CA PHE A 404 27.50 9.89 -6.26
C PHE A 404 28.12 10.84 -7.29
N LEU A 405 29.04 11.74 -6.87
CA LEU A 405 29.51 12.83 -7.75
C LEU A 405 30.25 12.34 -9.00
N LYS A 406 31.11 11.33 -8.88
CA LYS A 406 31.90 10.82 -10.02
C LYS A 406 31.00 10.28 -11.14
N PRO A 407 30.15 9.25 -10.89
CA PRO A 407 29.30 8.70 -11.93
C PRO A 407 28.20 9.67 -12.42
N ALA A 408 27.62 10.48 -11.53
CA ALA A 408 26.50 11.34 -11.88
C ALA A 408 26.92 12.65 -12.56
N LEU A 409 27.96 13.32 -12.05
CA LEU A 409 28.33 14.67 -12.48
C LEU A 409 29.68 14.74 -13.19
N ASN A 410 30.44 13.63 -13.25
CA ASN A 410 31.81 13.62 -13.77
C ASN A 410 32.75 14.55 -12.99
N VAL A 411 32.54 14.60 -11.67
CA VAL A 411 33.25 15.47 -10.76
C VAL A 411 33.78 14.64 -9.60
N LYS A 412 35.00 14.92 -9.17
CA LYS A 412 35.62 14.36 -7.98
C LYS A 412 35.78 15.45 -6.93
N SER A 413 35.33 15.17 -5.72
CA SER A 413 35.67 15.95 -4.53
C SER A 413 36.92 15.40 -3.87
N GLU A 414 37.73 16.28 -3.29
CA GLU A 414 38.77 15.98 -2.31
C GLU A 414 38.39 16.64 -0.98
N GLY A 415 39.02 16.22 0.12
CA GLY A 415 38.66 16.69 1.46
C GLY A 415 37.35 16.11 1.98
N GLY A 416 36.69 16.79 2.91
CA GLY A 416 35.43 16.31 3.48
C GLY A 416 34.58 17.41 4.10
N ILE A 417 33.32 17.08 4.36
CA ILE A 417 32.43 17.95 5.12
C ILE A 417 32.48 17.48 6.57
N ARG A 418 32.60 18.40 7.53
CA ARG A 418 32.63 18.12 8.96
C ARG A 418 31.29 18.29 9.65
N ASP A 419 30.55 19.32 9.26
CA ASP A 419 29.20 19.59 9.75
C ASP A 419 28.44 20.33 8.64
N MET A 420 27.23 19.86 8.37
CA MET A 420 26.30 20.53 7.47
C MET A 420 24.97 20.69 8.21
N ARG A 421 24.49 21.92 8.33
CA ARG A 421 23.15 22.22 8.86
C ARG A 421 22.38 22.98 7.82
N PHE A 422 21.11 22.64 7.66
CA PHE A 422 20.23 23.36 6.76
C PHE A 422 18.85 23.54 7.38
N ASN A 423 18.18 24.61 6.97
CA ASN A 423 16.79 24.86 7.29
C ASN A 423 16.11 25.54 6.09
N PHE A 424 15.18 24.83 5.47
CA PHE A 424 14.46 25.30 4.29
C PHE A 424 12.96 25.32 4.55
N THR A 425 12.30 26.36 4.02
CA THR A 425 10.84 26.45 3.94
C THR A 425 10.44 26.67 2.49
N GLY A 426 9.30 26.11 2.08
CA GLY A 426 8.86 26.25 0.70
C GLY A 426 7.46 25.71 0.46
N ASN A 427 7.10 25.69 -0.82
CA ASN A 427 5.81 25.19 -1.29
C ASN A 427 5.97 24.38 -2.59
N SER A 428 4.86 24.09 -3.28
CA SER A 428 4.83 23.37 -4.56
C SER A 428 5.54 24.05 -5.74
N GLN A 429 6.11 25.25 -5.57
CA GLN A 429 6.76 26.02 -6.63
C GLN A 429 8.18 26.50 -6.27
N ARG A 430 8.38 27.05 -5.06
CA ARG A 430 9.62 27.71 -4.67
C ARG A 430 9.92 27.56 -3.18
N SER A 431 11.19 27.73 -2.82
CA SER A 431 11.69 27.57 -1.45
C SER A 431 12.78 28.60 -1.18
N THR A 432 12.96 28.87 0.10
CA THR A 432 14.04 29.68 0.63
C THR A 432 14.57 29.05 1.91
N GLY A 433 15.81 29.36 2.27
CA GLY A 433 16.33 28.98 3.58
C GLY A 433 17.81 29.26 3.71
N ASP A 434 18.38 28.66 4.74
CA ASP A 434 19.74 28.95 5.17
C ASP A 434 20.52 27.64 5.36
N MET A 435 21.84 27.72 5.21
CA MET A 435 22.76 26.60 5.37
C MET A 435 24.02 27.04 6.10
N LYS A 436 24.49 26.20 7.02
CA LYS A 436 25.84 26.25 7.56
C LYS A 436 26.61 25.05 7.04
N LEU A 437 27.81 25.29 6.52
CA LEU A 437 28.68 24.25 6.00
C LEU A 437 30.09 24.45 6.55
N ILE A 438 30.61 23.43 7.22
CA ILE A 438 31.99 23.35 7.70
C ILE A 438 32.66 22.23 6.91
N TYR A 439 33.74 22.57 6.20
CA TYR A 439 34.48 21.63 5.36
C TYR A 439 35.98 21.82 5.54
N ASP A 440 36.72 20.73 5.35
CA ASP A 440 38.17 20.68 5.45
C ASP A 440 38.76 20.18 4.12
N ASP A 441 39.75 20.91 3.61
CA ASP A 441 40.49 20.61 2.39
C ASP A 441 39.63 20.32 1.14
N PHE A 442 38.45 20.95 1.06
CA PHE A 442 37.47 20.67 0.02
C PHE A 442 37.90 21.25 -1.33
N LYS A 443 38.07 20.37 -2.31
CA LYS A 443 38.40 20.74 -3.70
C LYS A 443 37.50 19.99 -4.67
N VAL A 444 37.19 20.61 -5.80
CA VAL A 444 36.30 20.03 -6.81
C VAL A 444 37.04 19.94 -8.14
N GLU A 445 37.24 18.72 -8.62
CA GLU A 445 37.91 18.44 -9.88
C GLU A 445 36.92 17.93 -10.93
N VAL A 446 36.96 18.51 -12.13
CA VAL A 446 36.17 18.03 -13.28
C VAL A 446 36.96 16.94 -13.98
N LEU A 447 36.35 15.77 -14.16
CA LEU A 447 36.97 14.60 -14.78
C LEU A 447 36.83 14.65 -16.32
N GLN A 448 37.68 13.89 -17.02
CA GLN A 448 37.58 13.62 -18.46
C GLN A 448 36.36 12.72 -18.75
N GLU A 449 36.04 12.49 -20.03
CA GLU A 449 34.81 11.78 -20.39
C GLU A 449 34.74 10.33 -19.87
N ASP A 450 35.91 9.72 -19.67
CA ASP A 450 36.12 8.38 -19.07
C ASP A 450 35.73 8.31 -17.59
N GLY A 451 35.72 9.44 -16.88
CA GLY A 451 35.45 9.51 -15.45
C GLY A 451 36.60 9.07 -14.55
N GLU A 452 37.80 8.87 -15.09
CA GLU A 452 38.98 8.44 -14.33
C GLU A 452 40.03 9.55 -14.23
N GLU A 453 40.39 10.16 -15.36
CA GLU A 453 41.43 11.19 -15.39
C GLU A 453 40.84 12.59 -15.16
N LYS A 454 41.64 13.50 -14.60
CA LYS A 454 41.27 14.91 -14.46
C LYS A 454 41.25 15.61 -15.82
N ASN A 455 40.17 16.34 -16.12
CA ASN A 455 40.16 17.30 -17.22
C ASN A 455 40.88 18.57 -16.76
N LYS A 456 42.16 18.69 -17.13
CA LYS A 456 43.06 19.75 -16.66
C LYS A 456 42.58 21.17 -17.02
N PHE A 457 41.91 21.34 -18.17
CA PHE A 457 41.43 22.64 -18.64
C PHE A 457 40.14 23.08 -17.92
N LEU A 458 39.14 22.20 -17.83
CA LEU A 458 37.87 22.51 -17.16
C LEU A 458 38.00 22.56 -15.64
N SER A 459 38.90 21.75 -15.06
CA SER A 459 39.18 21.81 -13.62
C SER A 459 39.87 23.10 -13.20
N ALA A 460 40.75 23.66 -14.05
CA ALA A 460 41.37 24.96 -13.77
C ALA A 460 40.33 26.10 -13.71
N LEU A 461 39.30 26.04 -14.55
CA LEU A 461 38.18 27.00 -14.54
C LEU A 461 37.23 26.79 -13.36
N ALA A 462 36.96 25.53 -12.97
CA ALA A 462 36.16 25.22 -11.78
C ALA A 462 36.86 25.70 -10.49
N ASN A 463 38.18 25.49 -10.39
CA ASN A 463 39.01 25.95 -9.28
C ASN A 463 39.24 27.47 -9.25
N LEU A 464 38.94 28.20 -10.34
CA LEU A 464 38.94 29.67 -10.37
C LEU A 464 37.62 30.28 -9.84
N ILE A 465 36.54 29.50 -9.81
CA ILE A 465 35.20 29.92 -9.35
C ILE A 465 35.00 29.59 -7.87
N VAL A 466 35.62 28.52 -7.38
CA VAL A 466 35.74 28.20 -5.95
C VAL A 466 36.87 29.07 -5.39
N ASN A 467 36.60 29.86 -4.35
CA ASN A 467 37.58 30.83 -3.85
C ASN A 467 38.82 30.09 -3.30
N ASN A 468 39.95 30.20 -4.01
CA ASN A 468 41.14 29.36 -3.82
C ASN A 468 41.94 29.66 -2.53
N GLU A 469 41.51 30.63 -1.70
CA GLU A 469 42.24 31.06 -0.50
C GLU A 469 41.94 30.22 0.75
N ALA A 470 40.79 29.54 0.82
CA ALA A 470 40.42 28.73 1.98
C ALA A 470 39.86 27.36 1.57
N THR A 471 40.71 26.34 1.58
CA THR A 471 40.32 24.93 1.35
C THR A 471 39.55 24.36 2.54
N SER A 472 39.71 24.96 3.72
CA SER A 472 38.94 24.66 4.93
C SER A 472 38.24 25.93 5.41
N ALA A 473 36.93 25.85 5.64
CA ALA A 473 36.16 27.02 6.06
C ALA A 473 34.88 26.65 6.81
N GLU A 474 34.40 27.60 7.61
CA GLU A 474 33.05 27.64 8.13
C GLU A 474 32.27 28.73 7.40
N LYS A 475 31.18 28.35 6.73
CA LYS A 475 30.38 29.25 5.89
C LYS A 475 28.92 29.19 6.30
N GLU A 476 28.34 30.36 6.52
CA GLU A 476 26.90 30.50 6.76
C GLU A 476 26.26 31.26 5.60
N GLN A 477 25.33 30.62 4.93
CA GLN A 477 24.65 31.13 3.76
C GLN A 477 23.19 31.36 4.08
N LYS A 478 22.75 32.61 3.93
CA LYS A 478 21.35 33.00 4.10
C LYS A 478 20.65 33.22 2.77
N ASN A 479 19.31 33.14 2.80
CA ASN A 479 18.43 33.45 1.67
C ASN A 479 18.74 32.64 0.40
N ILE A 480 19.05 31.35 0.55
CA ILE A 480 19.22 30.43 -0.57
C ILE A 480 17.85 30.19 -1.19
N LYS A 481 17.66 30.62 -2.43
CA LYS A 481 16.38 30.48 -3.15
C LYS A 481 16.47 29.36 -4.18
N THR A 482 15.42 28.54 -4.25
CA THR A 482 15.35 27.43 -5.21
C THR A 482 13.97 27.35 -5.85
N GLN A 483 13.94 27.26 -7.18
CA GLN A 483 12.73 26.95 -7.94
C GLN A 483 12.58 25.43 -8.10
N ARG A 484 11.38 24.91 -7.83
CA ARG A 484 11.05 23.50 -8.02
C ARG A 484 10.88 23.18 -9.50
N THR A 485 11.44 22.07 -9.94
CA THR A 485 11.06 21.44 -11.21
C THR A 485 9.89 20.51 -10.95
N GLN A 486 8.67 20.93 -11.32
CA GLN A 486 7.43 20.24 -10.94
C GLN A 486 7.28 18.83 -11.54
N THR A 487 8.06 18.48 -12.56
CA THR A 487 8.11 17.11 -13.13
C THR A 487 9.07 16.18 -12.38
N LYS A 488 9.85 16.70 -11.43
CA LYS A 488 10.79 15.92 -10.60
C LYS A 488 10.25 15.79 -9.16
N SER A 489 10.77 14.82 -8.42
CA SER A 489 10.29 14.47 -7.08
C SER A 489 10.60 15.56 -6.04
N PHE A 490 9.97 15.47 -4.86
CA PHE A 490 10.35 16.29 -3.70
C PHE A 490 11.82 16.09 -3.31
N TRP A 491 12.37 14.87 -3.40
CA TRP A 491 13.77 14.62 -3.10
C TRP A 491 14.74 15.32 -4.06
N ASN A 492 14.41 15.41 -5.35
CA ASN A 492 15.17 16.25 -6.29
C ASN A 492 15.16 17.72 -5.85
N TYR A 493 14.02 18.19 -5.35
CA TYR A 493 13.85 19.56 -4.91
C TYR A 493 14.63 19.87 -3.62
N LEU A 494 14.64 18.94 -2.66
CA LEU A 494 15.50 19.01 -1.47
C LEU A 494 16.97 19.01 -1.86
N TRP A 495 17.38 18.10 -2.75
CA TRP A 495 18.75 18.06 -3.27
C TRP A 495 19.16 19.38 -3.93
N LYS A 496 18.28 20.01 -4.72
CA LYS A 496 18.58 21.32 -5.32
C LYS A 496 18.82 22.41 -4.27
N ASN A 497 18.06 22.42 -3.18
CA ASN A 497 18.28 23.35 -2.07
C ASN A 497 19.64 23.13 -1.41
N ILE A 498 19.96 21.88 -1.08
CA ILE A 498 21.26 21.50 -0.50
C ILE A 498 22.41 21.90 -1.44
N ARG A 499 22.31 21.52 -2.72
CA ARG A 499 23.30 21.84 -3.75
C ARG A 499 23.51 23.34 -3.91
N ASN A 500 22.44 24.13 -3.97
CA ASN A 500 22.55 25.58 -4.13
C ASN A 500 23.21 26.23 -2.91
N GLY A 501 22.91 25.76 -1.69
CA GLY A 501 23.58 26.21 -0.47
C GLY A 501 25.06 25.85 -0.42
N ALA A 502 25.39 24.62 -0.81
CA ALA A 502 26.77 24.15 -0.86
C ALA A 502 27.59 24.93 -1.90
N LEU A 503 27.08 25.08 -3.13
CA LEU A 503 27.74 25.87 -4.18
C LEU A 503 28.01 27.32 -3.73
N LYS A 504 27.04 27.96 -3.07
CA LYS A 504 27.21 29.32 -2.54
C LYS A 504 28.22 29.39 -1.38
N SER A 505 28.50 28.27 -0.71
CA SER A 505 29.50 28.19 0.36
C SER A 505 30.92 27.95 -0.15
N PHE A 506 31.06 27.41 -1.37
CA PHE A 506 32.35 27.17 -2.01
C PHE A 506 32.83 28.36 -2.85
N ILE A 507 31.90 29.21 -3.31
CA ILE A 507 32.20 30.53 -3.90
C ILE A 507 32.39 31.54 -2.77
#